data_AF-A0ABD1N850-F1
#
_entry.id   AF-A0ABD1N850-F1
#
_cell.length_a   1.000
_cell.length_b   1.000
_cell.length_c   1.000
_cell.angle_alpha   90.00
_cell.angle_beta   90.00
_cell.angle_gamma   90.00
#
_symmetry.space_group_name_H-M   'P 1'
#
loop_
_entity.id
_entity.type
_entity.pdbx_description
1 polymer ?
#
loop_
_entity_poly.entity_id
_entity_poly.type
_entity_poly.pdbx_seq_one_letter_code
_entity_poly.pdbx_strand_id
1 'polypeptide(L)'
;MTKLYAFIWNEMASSKKKTMEDLMSGPFIFVPYSSVYDHDHAVCGTFVSPNEVCWHDSTGTVQQMKEFHPQCSSSSYFPINKSLCNIYPSLRAFFVDECQVQEAPPLCSYMQILLQLSTVTLPSQAADKVSSEL
;
A
#
# COMPACT_ATOMS: atom_id res chain seq x y z
N MET A 1 -5.31 20.51 12.75
CA MET A 1 -4.41 21.03 11.70
C MET A 1 -2.97 21.26 12.17
N THR A 2 -2.69 21.91 13.30
CA THR A 2 -1.31 22.20 13.78
C THR A 2 -0.43 20.97 14.03
N LYS A 3 -1.02 19.83 14.45
CA LYS A 3 -0.27 18.59 14.72
C LYS A 3 0.37 17.98 13.46
N LEU A 4 -0.32 18.04 12.32
CA LEU A 4 0.19 17.52 11.04
C LEU A 4 1.42 18.30 10.59
N TYR A 5 1.31 19.64 10.55
CA TYR A 5 2.41 20.49 10.15
C TYR A 5 3.60 20.46 11.12
N ALA A 6 3.35 20.29 12.43
CA ALA A 6 4.41 20.08 13.41
C ALA A 6 5.12 18.72 13.21
N PHE A 7 4.39 17.66 12.87
CA PHE A 7 4.96 16.36 12.53
C PHE A 7 5.84 16.45 11.28
N ILE A 8 5.30 17.04 10.19
CA ILE A 8 6.05 17.25 8.94
C ILE A 8 7.32 18.07 9.22
N TRP A 9 7.22 19.14 10.02
CA TRP A 9 8.38 19.98 10.38
C TRP A 9 9.46 19.21 11.17
N ASN A 10 9.07 18.40 12.14
CA ASN A 10 10.01 17.62 12.94
C ASN A 10 10.73 16.53 12.12
N GLU A 11 10.00 15.83 11.23
CA GLU A 11 10.61 14.86 10.32
C GLU A 11 11.50 15.54 9.25
N MET A 12 11.11 16.72 8.76
CA MET A 12 11.97 17.52 7.88
C MET A 12 13.26 17.99 8.57
N ALA A 13 13.24 18.20 9.88
CA ALA A 13 14.42 18.62 10.63
C ALA A 13 15.49 17.52 10.76
N SER A 14 15.09 16.23 10.72
CA SER A 14 16.00 15.08 10.87
C SER A 14 16.57 14.57 9.53
N SER A 15 15.82 14.65 8.42
CA SER A 15 16.19 14.11 7.10
C SER A 15 15.96 15.13 5.96
N LYS A 16 16.80 16.18 5.96
CA LYS A 16 16.50 17.50 5.39
C LYS A 16 16.45 17.63 3.84
N LYS A 17 16.96 16.68 3.06
CA LYS A 17 17.08 16.82 1.59
C LYS A 17 16.20 15.85 0.81
N LYS A 18 16.38 14.55 1.03
CA LYS A 18 15.66 13.50 0.30
C LYS A 18 14.14 13.58 0.51
N THR A 19 13.72 13.71 1.76
CA THR A 19 12.30 13.79 2.14
C THR A 19 11.60 15.03 1.58
N MET A 20 12.32 16.14 1.39
CA MET A 20 11.79 17.38 0.82
C MET A 20 11.63 17.27 -0.70
N GLU A 21 12.64 16.73 -1.38
CA GLU A 21 12.57 16.47 -2.83
C GLU A 21 11.42 15.52 -3.15
N ASP A 22 11.25 14.47 -2.35
CA ASP A 22 10.13 13.55 -2.46
C ASP A 22 8.80 14.30 -2.24
N LEU A 23 8.59 14.97 -1.09
CA LEU A 23 7.35 15.69 -0.79
C LEU A 23 6.97 16.76 -1.83
N MET A 24 7.96 17.39 -2.48
CA MET A 24 7.74 18.42 -3.49
C MET A 24 7.56 17.83 -4.91
N SER A 25 7.78 16.53 -5.11
CA SER A 25 7.68 15.87 -6.42
C SER A 25 6.24 15.63 -6.88
N GLY A 26 5.26 15.62 -5.97
CA GLY A 26 3.88 15.33 -6.31
C GLY A 26 2.96 15.13 -5.10
N PRO A 27 1.71 14.70 -5.34
CA PRO A 27 0.80 14.34 -4.28
C PRO A 27 1.27 13.09 -3.54
N PHE A 28 0.96 13.03 -2.25
CA PHE A 28 1.23 11.88 -1.39
C PHE A 28 -0.04 11.46 -0.67
N ILE A 29 -0.21 10.15 -0.52
CA ILE A 29 -1.34 9.54 0.15
C ILE A 29 -0.82 8.98 1.47
N PHE A 30 -1.42 9.43 2.58
CA PHE A 30 -1.16 8.81 3.87
C PHE A 30 -1.84 7.46 3.93
N VAL A 31 -1.12 6.43 4.38
CA VAL A 31 -1.66 5.10 4.55
C VAL A 31 -1.31 4.58 5.95
N PRO A 32 -2.30 4.35 6.82
CA PRO A 32 -2.05 3.87 8.17
C PRO A 32 -1.54 2.41 8.17
N TYR A 33 -0.78 2.05 9.20
CA TYR A 33 -0.30 0.68 9.40
C TYR A 33 -1.38 -0.22 9.97
N SER A 34 -2.27 0.31 10.81
CA SER A 34 -3.43 -0.39 11.34
C SER A 34 -4.71 0.16 10.73
N SER A 35 -5.68 -0.72 10.51
CA SER A 35 -7.05 -0.37 10.14
C SER A 35 -7.92 -0.04 11.36
N VAL A 36 -7.31 0.08 12.55
CA VAL A 36 -8.05 0.33 13.79
C VAL A 36 -8.50 1.78 13.78
N TYR A 37 -9.81 1.96 13.59
CA TYR A 37 -10.50 3.24 13.68
C TYR A 37 -10.57 3.67 15.14
N ASP A 38 -9.43 4.08 15.70
CA ASP A 38 -9.44 4.88 16.92
C ASP A 38 -9.35 6.36 16.51
N HIS A 39 -10.49 7.04 16.57
CA HIS A 39 -10.61 8.43 16.15
C HIS A 39 -9.91 9.42 17.10
N ASP A 40 -9.53 8.98 18.29
CA ASP A 40 -8.93 9.84 19.33
C ASP A 40 -7.40 9.78 19.38
N HIS A 41 -6.78 8.86 18.64
CA HIS A 41 -5.33 8.65 18.69
C HIS A 41 -4.64 8.92 17.35
N ALA A 42 -3.42 9.44 17.45
CA ALA A 42 -2.56 9.58 16.29
C ALA A 42 -2.21 8.18 15.78
N VAL A 43 -2.54 7.89 14.53
CA VAL A 43 -2.28 6.60 13.90
C VAL A 43 -0.94 6.66 13.17
N CYS A 44 -0.07 5.69 13.43
CA CYS A 44 1.18 5.55 12.68
C CYS A 44 0.89 5.04 11.25
N GLY A 45 1.61 5.58 10.28
CA GLY A 45 1.48 5.20 8.88
C GLY A 45 2.67 5.63 8.05
N THR A 46 2.52 5.51 6.74
CA THR A 46 3.50 5.93 5.75
C THR A 46 2.85 6.81 4.70
N PHE A 47 3.62 7.72 4.09
CA PHE A 47 3.20 8.40 2.87
C PHE A 47 3.67 7.61 1.66
N VAL A 48 2.81 7.47 0.66
CA VAL A 48 3.09 6.77 -0.61
C VAL A 48 2.66 7.63 -1.78
N SER A 49 3.26 7.42 -2.94
CA SER A 49 2.81 8.07 -4.18
C SER A 49 1.49 7.46 -4.67
N PRO A 50 0.70 8.17 -5.49
CA PRO A 50 -0.54 7.63 -6.08
C PRO A 50 -0.32 6.38 -6.93
N ASN A 51 0.86 6.25 -7.54
CA ASN A 51 1.23 5.09 -8.34
C ASN A 51 1.48 3.84 -7.48
N GLU A 52 1.62 4.01 -6.17
CA GLU A 52 1.92 2.91 -5.24
C GLU A 52 0.67 2.26 -4.62
N VAL A 53 -0.51 2.74 -4.99
CA VAL A 53 -1.80 2.31 -4.43
C VAL A 53 -2.84 2.16 -5.52
N CYS A 54 -3.88 1.40 -5.21
CA CYS A 54 -5.08 1.31 -6.05
C CYS A 54 -6.32 1.59 -5.21
N TRP A 55 -7.41 1.95 -5.86
CA TRP A 55 -8.68 2.12 -5.18
C TRP A 55 -9.21 0.77 -4.67
N HIS A 56 -9.27 -0.24 -5.54
CA HIS A 56 -9.83 -1.54 -5.19
C HIS A 56 -9.03 -2.70 -5.81
N ASP A 57 -8.58 -3.63 -4.95
CA ASP A 57 -8.02 -4.92 -5.36
C ASP A 57 -9.07 -6.02 -5.21
N SER A 58 -9.67 -6.44 -6.33
CA SER A 58 -10.74 -7.45 -6.33
C SER A 58 -10.27 -8.86 -5.96
N THR A 59 -8.98 -9.15 -6.10
CA THR A 59 -8.45 -10.49 -5.81
C THR A 59 -7.90 -10.61 -4.39
N GLY A 60 -7.68 -9.47 -3.71
CA GLY A 60 -6.99 -9.40 -2.42
C GLY A 60 -5.53 -9.86 -2.45
N THR A 61 -5.00 -10.20 -3.64
CA THR A 61 -3.66 -10.79 -3.78
C THR A 61 -2.56 -9.79 -3.48
N VAL A 62 -2.81 -8.49 -3.69
CA VAL A 62 -1.85 -7.43 -3.34
C VAL A 62 -1.60 -7.41 -1.84
N GLN A 63 -2.66 -7.58 -1.04
CA GLN A 63 -2.57 -7.63 0.41
C GLN A 63 -1.85 -8.91 0.89
N GLN A 64 -2.22 -10.06 0.34
CA GLN A 64 -1.63 -11.36 0.71
C GLN A 64 -0.13 -11.45 0.38
N MET A 65 0.32 -10.85 -0.73
CA MET A 65 1.74 -10.85 -1.13
C MET A 65 2.66 -10.32 -0.01
N LYS A 66 2.18 -9.35 0.77
CA LYS A 66 2.92 -8.78 1.90
C LYS A 66 3.12 -9.77 3.05
N GLU A 67 2.20 -10.72 3.23
CA GLU A 67 2.29 -11.77 4.24
C GLU A 67 3.28 -12.86 3.83
N PHE A 68 3.32 -13.23 2.55
CA PHE A 68 4.24 -14.27 2.05
C PHE A 68 5.68 -13.79 1.87
N HIS A 69 5.89 -12.50 1.54
CA HIS A 69 7.23 -11.96 1.37
C HIS A 69 7.34 -10.49 1.84
N PRO A 70 7.54 -10.23 3.13
CA PRO A 70 7.64 -8.87 3.67
C PRO A 70 8.77 -8.04 3.03
N GLN A 71 9.83 -8.70 2.53
CA GLN A 71 10.96 -8.08 1.84
C GLN A 71 10.71 -7.73 0.35
N CYS A 72 9.61 -8.22 -0.26
CA CYS A 72 9.28 -7.91 -1.67
C CYS A 72 8.88 -6.45 -1.88
N SER A 73 8.41 -5.80 -0.81
CA SER A 73 7.98 -4.40 -0.79
C SER A 73 9.10 -3.40 -1.11
N SER A 74 10.36 -3.84 -1.13
CA SER A 74 11.53 -3.03 -1.48
C SER A 74 11.99 -3.21 -2.93
N SER A 75 11.39 -4.17 -3.67
CA SER A 75 11.76 -4.40 -5.07
C SER A 75 10.98 -3.43 -5.97
N SER A 76 11.70 -2.69 -6.82
CA SER A 76 11.20 -1.70 -7.79
C SER A 76 10.20 -2.23 -8.84
N TYR A 77 9.70 -3.45 -8.67
CA TYR A 77 8.88 -4.18 -9.64
C TYR A 77 7.41 -4.25 -9.25
N PHE A 78 7.03 -3.87 -8.01
CA PHE A 78 5.63 -3.82 -7.58
C PHE A 78 5.21 -2.38 -7.32
N PRO A 79 4.49 -1.75 -8.26
CA PRO A 79 3.96 -0.42 -8.00
C PRO A 79 2.93 -0.51 -6.86
N ILE A 80 1.96 -1.41 -6.95
CA ILE A 80 0.77 -1.31 -6.09
C ILE A 80 0.91 -2.19 -4.85
N ASN A 81 0.90 -1.55 -3.68
CA ASN A 81 1.13 -2.22 -2.40
C ASN A 81 -0.09 -2.23 -1.47
N LYS A 82 -1.12 -1.41 -1.72
CA LYS A 82 -2.32 -1.31 -0.88
C LYS A 82 -3.59 -0.88 -1.64
N SER A 83 -4.73 -1.33 -1.14
CA SER A 83 -6.09 -0.91 -1.56
C SER A 83 -6.63 0.20 -0.66
N LEU A 84 -7.14 1.28 -1.25
CA LEU A 84 -7.64 2.44 -0.50
C LEU A 84 -9.11 2.32 -0.09
N CYS A 85 -9.93 1.50 -0.77
CA CYS A 85 -11.37 1.39 -0.49
C CYS A 85 -11.67 0.95 0.96
N ASN A 86 -10.76 0.21 1.59
CA ASN A 86 -10.92 -0.28 2.96
C ASN A 86 -10.48 0.76 4.02
N ILE A 87 -9.65 1.72 3.60
CA ILE A 87 -9.05 2.75 4.47
C ILE A 87 -9.88 4.03 4.40
N TYR A 88 -10.34 4.37 3.19
CA TYR A 88 -11.06 5.60 2.88
C TYR A 88 -12.31 5.33 2.03
N PRO A 89 -13.28 4.54 2.52
CA PRO A 89 -14.39 4.03 1.72
C PRO A 89 -15.24 5.10 1.04
N SER A 90 -15.33 6.29 1.63
CA SER A 90 -16.12 7.41 1.10
C SER A 90 -15.34 8.37 0.19
N LEU A 91 -14.05 8.13 -0.06
CA LEU A 91 -13.17 9.07 -0.78
C LEU A 91 -12.77 8.59 -2.17
N ARG A 92 -13.53 7.69 -2.80
CA ARG A 92 -13.25 7.20 -4.17
C ARG A 92 -12.99 8.33 -5.15
N ALA A 93 -13.94 9.25 -5.29
CA ALA A 93 -13.87 10.32 -6.28
C ALA A 93 -12.63 11.20 -6.05
N PHE A 94 -12.32 11.50 -4.79
CA PHE A 94 -11.11 12.25 -4.45
C PHE A 94 -9.83 11.51 -4.88
N PHE A 95 -9.71 10.21 -4.59
CA PHE A 95 -8.49 9.49 -4.92
C PHE A 95 -8.36 9.14 -6.40
N VAL A 96 -9.43 8.63 -7.01
CA VAL A 96 -9.42 8.19 -8.41
C VAL A 96 -9.44 9.39 -9.35
N ASP A 97 -10.39 10.31 -9.17
CA ASP A 97 -10.63 11.36 -10.14
C ASP A 97 -9.65 12.53 -9.95
N GLU A 98 -9.38 12.95 -8.71
CA GLU A 98 -8.52 14.10 -8.43
C GLU A 98 -7.04 13.71 -8.26
N CYS A 99 -6.75 12.64 -7.50
CA CYS A 99 -5.37 12.21 -7.24
C CYS A 99 -4.84 11.20 -8.27
N GLN A 100 -5.65 10.84 -9.28
CA GLN A 100 -5.26 9.94 -10.38
C GLN A 100 -4.79 8.56 -9.89
N VAL A 101 -5.32 8.08 -8.76
CA VAL A 101 -5.08 6.72 -8.27
C VAL A 101 -5.76 5.74 -9.20
N GLN A 102 -5.08 4.63 -9.53
CA GLN A 102 -5.67 3.59 -10.37
C GLN A 102 -6.87 2.95 -9.69
N GLU A 103 -7.97 2.80 -10.44
CA GLU A 103 -9.19 2.15 -9.96
C GLU A 103 -8.91 0.71 -9.46
N ALA A 104 -8.13 -0.04 -10.23
CA ALA A 104 -7.72 -1.40 -9.94
C ALA A 104 -6.32 -1.66 -10.50
N PRO A 105 -5.57 -2.64 -9.95
CA PRO A 105 -4.29 -3.05 -10.51
C PRO A 105 -4.43 -3.54 -11.96
N PRO A 106 -3.45 -3.24 -12.83
CA PRO A 106 -3.46 -3.76 -14.20
C PRO A 106 -3.18 -5.28 -14.20
N LEU A 107 -3.66 -5.98 -15.22
CA LEU A 107 -3.50 -7.44 -15.36
C LEU A 107 -2.03 -7.89 -15.23
N CYS A 108 -1.10 -7.11 -15.78
CA CYS A 108 0.33 -7.40 -15.70
C CYS A 108 0.83 -7.47 -14.24
N SER A 109 0.31 -6.62 -13.35
CA SER A 109 0.64 -6.65 -11.93
C SER A 109 0.15 -7.95 -11.28
N TYR A 110 -1.07 -8.40 -11.61
CA TYR A 110 -1.57 -9.69 -11.14
C TYR A 110 -0.72 -10.88 -11.62
N MET A 111 -0.32 -10.88 -12.90
CA MET A 111 0.56 -11.94 -13.43
C MET A 111 1.92 -11.97 -12.72
N GLN A 112 2.48 -10.80 -12.38
CA GLN A 112 3.72 -10.72 -11.62
C GLN A 112 3.56 -11.22 -10.19
N ILE A 113 2.45 -10.90 -9.52
CA ILE A 113 2.13 -11.44 -8.19
C ILE A 113 2.05 -12.98 -8.26
N LEU A 114 1.30 -13.53 -9.22
CA LEU A 114 1.18 -14.98 -9.42
C LEU A 114 2.52 -15.63 -9.69
N LEU A 115 3.36 -15.00 -10.51
CA LEU A 115 4.71 -15.50 -10.80
C LEU A 115 5.58 -15.54 -9.54
N GLN A 116 5.53 -14.52 -8.69
CA GLN A 116 6.27 -14.56 -7.43
C GLN A 116 5.69 -15.57 -6.43
N LEU A 117 4.38 -15.68 -6.32
CA LEU A 117 3.78 -16.70 -5.45
C LEU A 117 4.21 -18.11 -5.86
N SER A 118 4.38 -18.35 -7.16
CA SER A 118 4.89 -19.62 -7.69
C SER A 118 6.36 -19.90 -7.35
N THR A 119 7.17 -18.88 -7.02
CA THR A 119 8.58 -19.05 -6.63
C THR A 119 8.76 -19.22 -5.12
N VAL A 120 7.80 -18.75 -4.31
CA VAL A 120 7.87 -18.78 -2.84
C VAL A 120 7.34 -20.09 -2.26
N THR A 121 6.41 -20.76 -2.94
CA THR A 121 5.79 -22.01 -2.45
C THR A 121 5.78 -23.08 -3.53
N LEU A 122 6.23 -24.30 -3.21
CA LEU A 122 6.02 -25.42 -4.12
C LEU A 122 4.51 -25.74 -4.20
N PRO A 123 3.99 -26.13 -5.37
CA PRO A 123 2.59 -26.54 -5.53
C PRO A 123 2.14 -27.59 -4.50
N SER A 124 3.04 -28.49 -4.09
CA SER A 124 2.78 -29.49 -3.04
C SER A 124 2.54 -28.87 -1.66
N GLN A 125 3.31 -27.84 -1.29
CA GLN A 125 3.16 -27.16 0.00
C GLN A 125 1.90 -26.29 0.06
N ALA A 126 1.48 -25.74 -1.08
CA ALA A 126 0.21 -25.02 -1.19
C ALA A 126 -0.99 -25.97 -1.07
N ALA A 127 -0.90 -27.16 -1.67
CA ALA A 127 -1.96 -28.16 -1.63
C ALA A 127 -2.25 -28.69 -0.21
N ASP A 128 -1.20 -28.90 0.60
CA ASP A 128 -1.36 -29.36 2.00
C ASP A 128 -2.12 -28.32 2.85
N LYS A 129 -1.85 -27.02 2.61
CA LYS A 129 -2.49 -25.92 3.35
C LYS A 129 -3.98 -25.82 3.05
N VAL A 130 -4.36 -25.98 1.78
CA VAL A 130 -5.78 -26.00 1.34
C VAL A 130 -6.51 -27.24 1.88
N SER A 131 -5.81 -28.37 2.01
CA SER A 131 -6.40 -29.62 2.49
C SER A 131 -6.60 -29.65 4.01
N SER A 132 -5.85 -28.85 4.77
CA SER A 132 -5.95 -28.78 6.24
C SER A 132 -7.01 -27.80 6.78
N GLU A 133 -7.59 -26.96 5.92
CA GLU A 133 -8.66 -26.01 6.28
C GLU A 133 -10.08 -26.52 5.91
N LEU A 134 -10.17 -27.76 5.41
CA LEU A 134 -11.41 -28.52 5.17
C LEU A 134 -11.63 -29.56 6.27
#